data_AF-A0A412Y998-F1
#
_entry.id   AF-A0A412Y998-F1
#
_cell.length_a   1.000
_cell.length_b   1.000
_cell.length_c   1.000
_cell.angle_alpha   90.00
_cell.angle_beta   90.00
_cell.angle_gamma   90.00
#
_symmetry.space_group_name_H-M   'P 1'
#
loop_
_entity.id
_entity.type
_entity.pdbx_description
1 polymer ?
#
loop_
_entity_poly.entity_id
_entity_poly.type
_entity_poly.pdbx_seq_one_letter_code
_entity_poly.pdbx_strand_id
1 'polypeptide(L)'
;MIKRIFTLFIFCFLSTCFALWANRLDDIRAKLFNPQSKSVLVASHRGDWRNACENSLEAIENAVQMGVDIVEVDLARTKDGHLILLHDNTLDRTTTGKGKPEEYTLAEIKKLRLRNGCHIKTIYKIPTLEEALLTAKGKVMLNLDKAFDYFDQVYELLEKTGTTNLVIMKSNAPAEDVKRDYGKYLDKVIFMPKVNLDDKDAIQKLNDYLRVLKPVAIEFKFAYDTNPLPYEVKKIMAGKSHIWYNTLWDTHAGGHDDDCSLLNKDKGYGYLINNLGATILQTDRPAYLIDYLKHKSKVMDCNRDWTYLQSENEFQAPSVPHFTVEECFLKGKQSSQTNEDGMIVTPYFAAVIDGATAKSTFTYDGKKTGRLAMELALEAIRDFPKDIDAAGAISRITEKIHDFYVEHNLLDELKAEPGKRFTANGVIYSYARNEVWQVGDCQCIIGNLYSSNEKEIDAIMANARAVVNEVALLGGATLKDLESHDPGREFIYPFLQKQALLQNCPVEGQRFAFPVFDGFPVQMKQVNIFSVGDAEEVVLSSDGYPHLYSTLHESECYLADILEKDPLCMRLYKSTKGVQKGNCSFDDRAYLRIKMK
;
A
#
# COMPACT_ATOMS: atom_id res chain seq x y z
N MET A 1 47.47 42.45 48.76
CA MET A 1 48.04 41.20 49.30
C MET A 1 47.30 40.02 48.67
N ILE A 2 48.02 39.22 47.86
CA ILE A 2 47.85 37.76 47.67
C ILE A 2 46.45 37.28 47.22
N LYS A 3 46.23 37.07 45.91
CA LYS A 3 46.41 35.80 45.16
C LYS A 3 45.58 34.60 45.66
N ARG A 4 44.67 34.11 44.80
CA ARG A 4 44.44 32.69 44.40
C ARG A 4 43.26 32.69 43.42
N ILE A 5 43.47 32.66 42.10
CA ILE A 5 43.76 31.47 41.26
C ILE A 5 42.80 30.32 41.59
N PHE A 6 41.72 30.24 40.81
CA PHE A 6 41.17 28.97 40.34
C PHE A 6 41.03 29.07 38.82
N THR A 7 41.93 28.36 38.14
CA THR A 7 41.97 28.15 36.69
C THR A 7 41.41 26.75 36.41
N LEU A 8 40.83 26.55 35.22
CA LEU A 8 40.50 25.26 34.56
C LEU A 8 39.35 24.47 35.23
N PHE A 9 38.22 24.16 34.60
CA PHE A 9 38.02 23.55 33.28
C PHE A 9 36.65 23.98 32.71
N ILE A 10 36.63 24.80 31.65
CA ILE A 10 35.48 24.92 30.74
C ILE A 10 36.08 24.88 29.33
N PHE A 11 36.45 23.68 28.88
CA PHE A 11 36.68 23.36 27.47
C PHE A 11 36.67 21.83 27.35
N CYS A 12 36.02 21.32 26.30
CA CYS A 12 35.81 19.90 25.95
C CYS A 12 34.64 19.19 26.63
N PHE A 13 33.40 19.51 26.22
CA PHE A 13 32.34 18.53 25.94
C PHE A 13 31.31 19.17 24.99
N LEU A 14 31.78 19.53 23.81
CA LEU A 14 30.94 19.96 22.67
C LEU A 14 31.57 19.42 21.38
N SER A 15 31.86 18.12 21.40
CA SER A 15 32.19 17.34 20.22
C SER A 15 31.55 15.98 20.40
N THR A 16 30.86 15.51 19.36
CA THR A 16 30.16 14.20 19.23
C THR A 16 28.72 14.11 19.75
N CYS A 17 27.87 14.99 19.21
CA CYS A 17 26.50 14.61 18.86
C CYS A 17 26.18 15.12 17.45
N PHE A 18 27.02 14.76 16.48
CA PHE A 18 26.52 14.57 15.13
C PHE A 18 25.82 13.21 15.14
N ALA A 19 24.55 13.20 15.52
CA ALA A 19 23.68 12.10 15.15
C ALA A 19 23.71 12.04 13.62
N LEU A 20 24.27 10.96 13.09
CA LEU A 20 24.27 10.63 11.68
C LEU A 20 22.82 10.70 11.19
N TRP A 21 22.47 11.75 10.45
CA TRP A 21 21.32 11.69 9.56
C TRP A 21 21.71 10.70 8.48
N ALA A 22 21.34 9.42 8.67
CA ALA A 22 21.45 8.43 7.60
C ALA A 22 20.65 8.96 6.41
N ASN A 23 21.33 9.24 5.30
CA ASN A 23 20.68 9.73 4.11
C ASN A 23 19.89 8.56 3.49
N ARG A 24 18.65 8.77 3.03
CA ARG A 24 17.82 7.67 2.47
C ARG A 24 18.55 6.88 1.37
N LEU A 25 19.37 7.57 0.58
CA LEU A 25 20.23 6.95 -0.41
C LEU A 25 21.19 5.91 0.19
N ASP A 26 21.75 6.15 1.38
CA ASP A 26 22.68 5.23 2.04
C ASP A 26 21.96 3.94 2.45
N ASP A 27 20.70 4.02 2.90
CA ASP A 27 19.88 2.84 3.23
C ASP A 27 19.57 2.00 1.97
N ILE A 28 19.21 2.67 0.87
CA ILE A 28 18.97 1.99 -0.42
C ILE A 28 20.25 1.30 -0.87
N ARG A 29 21.40 1.98 -0.80
CA ARG A 29 22.69 1.40 -1.15
C ARG A 29 23.06 0.24 -0.24
N ALA A 30 22.87 0.35 1.07
CA ALA A 30 23.15 -0.73 2.00
C ALA A 30 22.36 -2.01 1.65
N LYS A 31 21.10 -1.86 1.23
CA LYS A 31 20.29 -2.98 0.71
C LYS A 31 20.83 -3.51 -0.60
N LEU A 32 21.14 -2.64 -1.57
CA LEU A 32 21.61 -3.01 -2.91
C LEU A 32 23.00 -3.69 -2.92
N PHE A 33 23.90 -3.31 -2.01
CA PHE A 33 25.22 -3.94 -1.87
C PHE A 33 25.18 -5.21 -1.01
N ASN A 34 24.04 -5.56 -0.43
CA ASN A 34 23.86 -6.78 0.35
C ASN A 34 23.04 -7.80 -0.46
N PRO A 35 23.68 -8.76 -1.17
CA PRO A 35 22.98 -9.75 -1.98
C PRO A 35 22.15 -10.76 -1.15
N GLN A 36 22.23 -10.69 0.18
CA GLN A 36 21.40 -11.48 1.11
C GLN A 36 20.25 -10.67 1.71
N SER A 37 20.09 -9.40 1.31
CA SER A 37 18.96 -8.58 1.73
C SER A 37 17.64 -9.27 1.39
N LYS A 38 16.76 -9.38 2.38
CA LYS A 38 15.40 -9.94 2.21
C LYS A 38 14.40 -8.91 1.68
N SER A 39 14.81 -7.64 1.58
CA SER A 39 13.94 -6.57 1.05
C SER A 39 13.91 -6.61 -0.46
N VAL A 40 12.73 -6.43 -1.04
CA VAL A 40 12.56 -6.19 -2.48
C VAL A 40 12.67 -4.69 -2.72
N LEU A 41 13.60 -4.27 -3.58
CA LEU A 41 13.74 -2.87 -4.00
C LEU A 41 12.76 -2.57 -5.15
N VAL A 42 12.14 -1.40 -5.11
CA VAL A 42 11.19 -0.94 -6.13
C VAL A 42 11.89 0.02 -7.09
N ALA A 43 11.86 -0.32 -8.37
CA ALA A 43 12.29 0.55 -9.45
C ALA A 43 11.08 1.13 -10.22
N SER A 44 11.01 2.46 -10.35
CA SER A 44 9.96 3.15 -11.12
C SER A 44 10.47 3.43 -12.53
N HIS A 45 9.85 2.80 -13.54
CA HIS A 45 10.23 2.95 -14.95
C HIS A 45 9.88 4.35 -15.45
N ARG A 46 10.87 5.12 -15.95
CA ARG A 46 10.72 6.51 -16.40
C ARG A 46 10.15 7.49 -15.36
N GLY A 47 10.27 7.16 -14.07
CA GLY A 47 9.59 7.85 -12.98
C GLY A 47 8.09 7.54 -12.90
N ASP A 48 7.38 8.20 -11.98
CA ASP A 48 5.93 7.98 -11.79
C ASP A 48 5.08 8.64 -12.90
N TRP A 49 5.19 8.14 -14.13
CA TRP A 49 4.57 8.71 -15.32
C TRP A 49 3.04 8.50 -15.39
N ARG A 50 2.48 7.68 -14.50
CA ARG A 50 1.02 7.59 -14.34
C ARG A 50 0.42 8.85 -13.71
N ASN A 51 1.22 9.60 -12.92
CA ASN A 51 0.79 10.84 -12.28
C ASN A 51 1.56 12.08 -12.76
N ALA A 52 2.61 11.91 -13.58
CA ALA A 52 3.41 12.99 -14.17
C ALA A 52 3.78 12.69 -15.63
N CYS A 53 4.58 13.54 -16.28
CA CYS A 53 5.12 13.19 -17.62
C CYS A 53 6.25 12.17 -17.45
N GLU A 54 6.35 11.16 -18.32
CA GLU A 54 7.50 10.25 -18.28
C GLU A 54 8.82 11.03 -18.45
N ASN A 55 9.90 10.54 -17.81
CA ASN A 55 11.23 11.12 -17.94
C ASN A 55 11.26 12.62 -17.56
N SER A 56 10.50 13.03 -16.54
CA SER A 56 10.44 14.40 -16.02
C SER A 56 10.95 14.52 -14.58
N LEU A 57 11.28 15.74 -14.15
CA LEU A 57 11.70 15.97 -12.76
C LEU A 57 10.56 15.68 -11.78
N GLU A 58 9.33 16.01 -12.17
CA GLU A 58 8.12 15.79 -11.37
C GLU A 58 7.82 14.30 -11.20
N ALA A 59 8.05 13.48 -12.23
CA ALA A 59 7.93 12.03 -12.13
C ALA A 59 8.98 11.43 -11.17
N ILE A 60 10.19 11.98 -11.13
CA ILE A 60 11.23 11.61 -10.16
C ILE A 60 10.80 12.03 -8.74
N GLU A 61 10.31 13.26 -8.56
CA GLU A 61 9.87 13.76 -7.26
C GLU A 61 8.67 12.99 -6.70
N ASN A 62 7.69 12.65 -7.53
CA ASN A 62 6.57 11.79 -7.14
C ASN A 62 7.06 10.42 -6.67
N ALA A 63 7.94 9.78 -7.44
CA ALA A 63 8.54 8.49 -7.07
C ALA A 63 9.29 8.58 -5.73
N VAL A 64 10.04 9.67 -5.50
CA VAL A 64 10.68 9.94 -4.21
C VAL A 64 9.65 10.00 -3.09
N GLN A 65 8.55 10.76 -3.26
CA GLN A 65 7.51 10.90 -2.23
C GLN A 65 6.81 9.57 -1.90
N MET A 66 6.64 8.69 -2.87
CA MET A 66 6.00 7.37 -2.68
C MET A 66 6.86 6.36 -1.91
N GLY A 67 8.17 6.59 -1.84
CA GLY A 67 9.10 5.63 -1.23
C GLY A 67 9.83 4.71 -2.22
N VAL A 68 9.83 5.02 -3.53
CA VAL A 68 10.58 4.25 -4.54
C VAL A 68 12.09 4.23 -4.25
N ASP A 69 12.76 3.11 -4.46
CA ASP A 69 14.21 2.98 -4.20
C ASP A 69 15.07 3.44 -5.39
N ILE A 70 14.61 3.13 -6.61
CA ILE A 70 15.34 3.39 -7.86
C ILE A 70 14.38 4.03 -8.87
N VAL A 71 14.79 5.11 -9.55
CA VAL A 71 14.05 5.62 -10.71
C VAL A 71 14.85 5.33 -11.95
N GLU A 72 14.26 4.62 -12.88
CA GLU A 72 14.86 4.41 -14.20
C GLU A 72 14.52 5.61 -15.09
N VAL A 73 15.48 6.08 -15.88
CA VAL A 73 15.31 7.16 -16.84
C VAL A 73 16.12 6.90 -18.11
N ASP A 74 15.61 7.42 -19.23
CA ASP A 74 16.20 7.22 -20.55
C ASP A 74 16.99 8.44 -21.02
N LEU A 75 18.11 8.21 -21.70
CA LEU A 75 18.92 9.29 -22.25
C LEU A 75 18.80 9.46 -23.77
N ALA A 76 18.83 10.73 -24.19
CA ALA A 76 19.13 11.14 -25.56
C ALA A 76 20.13 12.31 -25.54
N ARG A 77 20.73 12.61 -26.70
CA ARG A 77 21.69 13.70 -26.85
C ARG A 77 21.19 14.76 -27.83
N THR A 78 21.34 16.03 -27.45
CA THR A 78 21.01 17.18 -28.30
C THR A 78 22.09 17.45 -29.35
N LYS A 79 21.80 18.32 -30.32
CA LYS A 79 22.74 18.76 -31.37
C LYS A 79 24.05 19.33 -30.82
N ASP A 80 23.95 20.11 -29.74
CA ASP A 80 25.06 20.74 -29.02
C ASP A 80 25.64 19.84 -27.91
N GLY A 81 25.26 18.55 -27.90
CA GLY A 81 25.92 17.53 -27.10
C GLY A 81 25.39 17.37 -25.68
N HIS A 82 24.33 18.06 -25.26
CA HIS A 82 23.78 17.88 -23.92
C HIS A 82 22.96 16.59 -23.79
N LEU A 83 23.11 15.89 -22.66
CA LEU A 83 22.28 14.74 -22.32
C LEU A 83 20.95 15.20 -21.71
N ILE A 84 19.86 14.70 -22.27
CA ILE A 84 18.47 14.99 -21.86
C ILE A 84 17.73 13.70 -21.54
N LEU A 85 16.68 13.82 -20.73
CA LEU A 85 15.80 12.70 -20.41
C LEU A 85 14.74 12.55 -21.51
N LEU A 86 14.84 11.48 -22.31
CA LEU A 86 13.94 11.19 -23.42
C LEU A 86 14.10 9.72 -23.86
N HIS A 87 12.99 8.97 -23.85
CA HIS A 87 12.98 7.59 -24.33
C HIS A 87 13.09 7.50 -25.86
N ASP A 88 12.19 8.15 -26.59
CA ASP A 88 12.04 7.93 -28.03
C ASP A 88 13.21 8.54 -28.81
N ASN A 89 13.48 7.99 -30.00
CA ASN A 89 14.44 8.57 -30.95
C ASN A 89 13.97 9.91 -31.54
N THR A 90 12.71 10.28 -31.29
CA THR A 90 12.06 11.49 -31.80
C THR A 90 11.28 12.21 -30.70
N LEU A 91 11.12 13.52 -30.82
CA LEU A 91 10.41 14.38 -29.87
C LEU A 91 8.87 14.24 -29.95
N ASP A 92 8.37 13.53 -30.96
CA ASP A 92 6.98 13.52 -31.40
C ASP A 92 5.94 13.08 -30.36
N ARG A 93 6.19 11.97 -29.63
CA ARG A 93 5.19 11.32 -28.78
C ARG A 93 4.99 12.04 -27.45
N THR A 94 6.09 12.42 -26.81
CA THR A 94 6.13 12.90 -25.42
C THR A 94 6.34 14.41 -25.30
N THR A 95 6.48 15.13 -26.42
CA THR A 95 6.70 16.58 -26.40
C THR A 95 5.83 17.33 -27.41
N THR A 96 5.93 18.66 -27.42
CA THR A 96 5.37 19.52 -28.47
C THR A 96 6.28 19.67 -29.69
N GLY A 97 7.48 19.09 -29.68
CA GLY A 97 8.42 19.10 -30.79
C GLY A 97 8.19 17.98 -31.80
N LYS A 98 9.03 17.96 -32.83
CA LYS A 98 9.00 16.99 -33.94
C LYS A 98 10.43 16.63 -34.34
N GLY A 99 10.63 15.45 -34.91
CA GLY A 99 11.94 15.04 -35.41
C GLY A 99 12.89 14.63 -34.30
N LYS A 100 14.18 14.53 -34.62
CA LYS A 100 15.15 13.92 -33.70
C LYS A 100 15.76 14.94 -32.74
N PRO A 101 16.03 14.58 -31.47
CA PRO A 101 16.68 15.48 -30.53
C PRO A 101 18.07 15.95 -30.98
N GLU A 102 18.80 15.15 -31.77
CA GLU A 102 20.11 15.48 -32.33
C GLU A 102 20.09 16.63 -33.36
N GLU A 103 18.91 17.06 -33.80
CA GLU A 103 18.72 18.19 -34.72
C GLU A 103 18.51 19.53 -33.98
N TYR A 104 18.26 19.48 -32.67
CA TYR A 104 17.94 20.64 -31.82
C TYR A 104 19.03 20.90 -30.79
N THR A 105 19.37 22.17 -30.57
CA THR A 105 20.18 22.59 -29.41
C THR A 105 19.40 22.45 -28.11
N LEU A 106 20.08 22.38 -26.97
CA LEU A 106 19.41 22.35 -25.66
C LEU A 106 18.51 23.58 -25.47
N ALA A 107 18.94 24.75 -25.94
CA ALA A 107 18.16 25.98 -25.87
C ALA A 107 16.83 25.88 -26.65
N GLU A 108 16.82 25.16 -27.78
CA GLU A 108 15.61 24.90 -28.55
C GLU A 108 14.73 23.83 -27.89
N ILE A 109 15.33 22.75 -27.38
CA ILE A 109 14.63 21.71 -26.61
C ILE A 109 13.91 22.33 -25.40
N LYS A 110 14.55 23.24 -24.66
CA LYS A 110 13.97 23.90 -23.48
C LYS A 110 12.79 24.83 -23.79
N LYS A 111 12.50 25.12 -25.07
CA LYS A 111 11.29 25.84 -25.50
C LYS A 111 10.08 24.91 -25.60
N LEU A 112 10.29 23.61 -25.80
CA LEU A 112 9.23 22.61 -25.92
C LEU A 112 8.57 22.32 -24.57
N ARG A 113 7.41 21.64 -24.61
CA ARG A 113 6.70 21.14 -23.44
C ARG A 113 6.48 19.65 -23.53
N LEU A 114 6.50 18.99 -22.37
CA LEU A 114 6.19 17.58 -22.25
C LEU A 114 4.69 17.33 -22.42
N ARG A 115 4.34 16.08 -22.71
CA ARG A 115 2.98 15.55 -22.73
C ARG A 115 2.85 14.46 -21.67
N ASN A 116 1.69 14.41 -21.02
CA ASN A 116 1.38 13.33 -20.06
C ASN A 116 1.00 12.03 -20.80
N GLY A 117 0.68 10.97 -20.04
CA GLY A 117 0.28 9.66 -20.60
C GLY A 117 -0.98 9.68 -21.49
N CYS A 118 -1.78 10.74 -21.45
CA CYS A 118 -2.93 10.97 -22.35
C CYS A 118 -2.55 11.82 -23.58
N HIS A 119 -1.25 12.03 -23.83
CA HIS A 119 -0.69 12.91 -24.86
C HIS A 119 -1.12 14.39 -24.75
N ILE A 120 -1.54 14.85 -23.57
CA ILE A 120 -1.94 16.25 -23.33
C ILE A 120 -0.70 17.06 -22.96
N LYS A 121 -0.51 18.19 -23.64
CA LYS A 121 0.56 19.16 -23.35
C LYS A 121 0.47 19.65 -21.91
N THR A 122 1.61 19.64 -21.21
CA THR A 122 1.73 20.15 -19.84
C THR A 122 2.55 21.45 -19.79
N ILE A 123 2.75 21.98 -18.58
CA ILE A 123 3.64 23.11 -18.33
C ILE A 123 5.13 22.71 -18.22
N TYR A 124 5.40 21.41 -18.10
CA TYR A 124 6.71 20.86 -17.82
C TYR A 124 7.61 20.82 -19.05
N LYS A 125 8.92 20.81 -18.81
CA LYS A 125 9.96 20.86 -19.84
C LYS A 125 10.79 19.58 -19.83
N ILE A 126 11.44 19.28 -20.95
CA ILE A 126 12.40 18.18 -21.03
C ILE A 126 13.57 18.49 -20.07
N PRO A 127 13.92 17.60 -19.13
CA PRO A 127 15.06 17.79 -18.24
C PRO A 127 16.39 17.46 -18.92
N THR A 128 17.47 18.08 -18.46
CA THR A 128 18.83 17.55 -18.66
C THR A 128 19.10 16.43 -17.66
N LEU A 129 20.08 15.57 -17.96
CA LEU A 129 20.55 14.59 -16.99
C LEU A 129 21.12 15.27 -15.73
N GLU A 130 21.81 16.41 -15.88
CA GLU A 130 22.32 17.18 -14.74
C GLU A 130 21.20 17.62 -13.78
N GLU A 131 20.07 18.13 -14.31
CA GLU A 131 18.91 18.48 -13.50
C GLU A 131 18.33 17.26 -12.78
N ALA A 132 18.18 16.12 -13.47
CA ALA A 132 17.68 14.89 -12.87
C ALA A 132 18.58 14.35 -11.74
N LEU A 133 19.91 14.38 -11.94
CA LEU A 133 20.90 13.98 -10.94
C LEU A 133 20.77 14.83 -9.66
N LEU A 134 20.62 16.15 -9.81
CA LEU A 134 20.47 17.07 -8.69
C LEU A 134 19.12 16.88 -7.97
N THR A 135 18.04 16.61 -8.70
CA THR A 135 16.72 16.32 -8.12
C THR A 135 16.75 15.04 -7.26
N ALA A 136 17.44 14.00 -7.72
CA ALA A 136 17.53 12.70 -7.05
C ALA A 136 18.58 12.62 -5.93
N LYS A 137 19.57 13.53 -5.91
CA LYS A 137 20.71 13.51 -4.98
C LYS A 137 20.28 13.36 -3.51
N GLY A 138 20.73 12.27 -2.88
CA GLY A 138 20.43 11.90 -1.50
C GLY A 138 19.06 11.23 -1.26
N LYS A 139 18.17 11.21 -2.26
CA LYS A 139 16.77 10.81 -2.08
C LYS A 139 16.46 9.44 -2.65
N VAL A 140 16.95 9.13 -3.86
CA VAL A 140 16.62 7.92 -4.62
C VAL A 140 17.77 7.57 -5.56
N MET A 141 17.99 6.30 -5.89
CA MET A 141 18.98 5.94 -6.92
C MET A 141 18.43 6.20 -8.33
N LEU A 142 19.31 6.41 -9.31
CA LEU A 142 18.93 6.49 -10.72
C LEU A 142 19.52 5.32 -11.51
N ASN A 143 18.68 4.61 -12.25
CA ASN A 143 19.14 3.68 -13.29
C ASN A 143 19.05 4.37 -14.66
N LEU A 144 20.15 4.44 -15.40
CA LEU A 144 20.19 5.14 -16.68
C LEU A 144 20.15 4.13 -17.83
N ASP A 145 19.08 4.11 -18.61
CA ASP A 145 19.03 3.36 -19.87
C ASP A 145 19.50 4.22 -21.05
N LYS A 146 19.96 3.56 -22.11
CA LYS A 146 20.61 4.18 -23.30
C LYS A 146 21.85 5.02 -22.97
N ALA A 147 22.38 4.87 -21.77
CA ALA A 147 23.53 5.62 -21.27
C ALA A 147 24.89 5.01 -21.66
N PHE A 148 24.91 3.74 -22.11
CA PHE A 148 26.14 3.02 -22.42
C PHE A 148 26.97 3.70 -23.52
N ASP A 149 26.30 4.22 -24.56
CA ASP A 149 26.95 4.97 -25.65
C ASP A 149 27.48 6.34 -25.21
N TYR A 150 27.05 6.82 -24.04
CA TYR A 150 27.43 8.10 -23.46
C TYR A 150 28.21 7.93 -22.15
N PHE A 151 28.80 6.76 -21.89
CA PHE A 151 29.33 6.40 -20.57
C PHE A 151 30.31 7.43 -20.01
N ASP A 152 31.32 7.84 -20.80
CA ASP A 152 32.32 8.83 -20.38
C ASP A 152 31.65 10.17 -20.02
N GLN A 153 30.74 10.64 -20.88
CA GLN A 153 30.02 11.91 -20.69
C GLN A 153 29.10 11.87 -19.46
N VAL A 154 28.42 10.74 -19.23
CA VAL A 154 27.60 10.54 -18.03
C VAL A 154 28.50 10.60 -16.81
N TYR A 155 29.62 9.87 -16.80
CA TYR A 155 30.53 9.84 -15.66
C TYR A 155 31.12 11.22 -15.33
N GLU A 156 31.50 12.02 -16.34
CA GLU A 156 31.91 13.42 -16.15
C GLU A 156 30.84 14.26 -15.45
N LEU A 157 29.56 14.08 -15.83
CA LEU A 157 28.45 14.73 -15.13
C LEU A 157 28.32 14.24 -13.69
N LEU A 158 28.47 12.94 -13.43
CA LEU A 158 28.41 12.39 -12.06
C LEU A 158 29.49 12.97 -11.15
N GLU A 159 30.71 13.16 -11.67
CA GLU A 159 31.78 13.82 -10.93
C GLU A 159 31.46 15.29 -10.68
N LYS A 160 30.99 16.01 -11.73
CA LYS A 160 30.59 17.42 -11.63
C LYS A 160 29.51 17.64 -10.56
N THR A 161 28.50 16.77 -10.50
CA THR A 161 27.37 16.90 -9.57
C THR A 161 27.61 16.23 -8.21
N GLY A 162 28.69 15.45 -8.06
CA GLY A 162 28.98 14.66 -6.87
C GLY A 162 27.90 13.60 -6.61
N THR A 163 27.52 12.85 -7.65
CA THR A 163 26.45 11.83 -7.63
C THR A 163 26.93 10.47 -8.17
N THR A 164 28.22 10.17 -8.10
CA THR A 164 28.77 8.87 -8.53
C THR A 164 28.18 7.68 -7.76
N ASN A 165 27.84 7.89 -6.49
CA ASN A 165 27.17 6.90 -5.64
C ASN A 165 25.64 6.78 -5.89
N LEU A 166 25.07 7.57 -6.80
CA LEU A 166 23.63 7.61 -7.07
C LEU A 166 23.21 6.65 -8.19
N VAL A 167 24.13 6.38 -9.12
CA VAL A 167 23.79 5.89 -10.46
C VAL A 167 24.11 4.41 -10.67
N ILE A 168 23.20 3.72 -11.35
CA ILE A 168 23.35 2.38 -11.92
C ILE A 168 23.36 2.52 -13.44
N MET A 169 24.52 2.30 -14.06
CA MET A 169 24.66 2.16 -15.51
C MET A 169 24.22 0.75 -15.91
N LYS A 170 23.65 0.57 -17.11
CA LYS A 170 23.30 -0.77 -17.61
C LYS A 170 23.54 -0.95 -19.10
N SER A 171 23.84 -2.18 -19.51
CA SER A 171 23.86 -2.59 -20.92
C SER A 171 23.82 -4.13 -21.06
N ASN A 172 23.66 -4.60 -22.29
CA ASN A 172 23.80 -6.01 -22.66
C ASN A 172 25.16 -6.32 -23.33
N ALA A 173 26.13 -5.40 -23.26
CA ALA A 173 27.45 -5.59 -23.87
C ALA A 173 28.24 -6.70 -23.14
N PRO A 174 29.04 -7.52 -23.85
CA PRO A 174 29.81 -8.60 -23.23
C PRO A 174 30.68 -8.14 -22.06
N ALA A 175 30.82 -8.98 -21.03
CA ALA A 175 31.50 -8.62 -19.79
C ALA A 175 32.94 -8.12 -19.99
N GLU A 176 33.68 -8.75 -20.91
CA GLU A 176 35.05 -8.38 -21.22
C GLU A 176 35.14 -7.04 -21.98
N ASP A 177 34.16 -6.74 -22.84
CA ASP A 177 34.10 -5.44 -23.54
C ASP A 177 33.83 -4.32 -22.54
N VAL A 178 32.85 -4.50 -21.63
CA VAL A 178 32.57 -3.54 -20.56
C VAL A 178 33.82 -3.29 -19.70
N LYS A 179 34.54 -4.36 -19.34
CA LYS A 179 35.76 -4.25 -18.53
C LYS A 179 36.90 -3.56 -19.29
N ARG A 180 37.09 -3.88 -20.57
CA ARG A 180 38.11 -3.27 -21.43
C ARG A 180 37.86 -1.78 -21.61
N ASP A 181 36.64 -1.41 -21.96
CA ASP A 181 36.31 -0.05 -22.41
C ASP A 181 36.02 0.88 -21.22
N TYR A 182 35.38 0.36 -20.17
CA TYR A 182 34.91 1.17 -19.02
C TYR A 182 35.44 0.71 -17.66
N GLY A 183 36.38 -0.23 -17.61
CA GLY A 183 36.97 -0.73 -16.35
C GLY A 183 37.50 0.35 -15.41
N LYS A 184 37.98 1.48 -15.97
CA LYS A 184 38.42 2.67 -15.21
C LYS A 184 37.34 3.31 -14.32
N TYR A 185 36.05 3.02 -14.57
CA TYR A 185 34.91 3.59 -13.85
C TYR A 185 34.20 2.59 -12.94
N LEU A 186 34.38 1.29 -13.12
CA LEU A 186 33.55 0.26 -12.48
C LEU A 186 33.72 0.16 -10.96
N ASP A 187 34.82 0.69 -10.40
CA ASP A 187 35.00 0.82 -8.94
C ASP A 187 34.30 2.06 -8.36
N LYS A 188 33.80 2.96 -9.22
CA LYS A 188 33.28 4.29 -8.85
C LYS A 188 31.79 4.46 -9.15
N VAL A 189 31.27 3.76 -10.16
CA VAL A 189 29.85 3.75 -10.53
C VAL A 189 29.38 2.30 -10.68
N ILE A 190 28.13 2.03 -10.31
CA ILE A 190 27.56 0.70 -10.41
C ILE A 190 27.27 0.39 -11.89
N PHE A 191 27.61 -0.83 -12.31
CA PHE A 191 27.20 -1.38 -13.59
C PHE A 191 26.32 -2.63 -13.38
N MET A 192 25.15 -2.63 -14.03
CA MET A 192 24.19 -3.73 -14.03
C MET A 192 24.07 -4.32 -15.43
N PRO A 193 24.51 -5.57 -15.65
CA PRO A 193 24.29 -6.26 -16.91
C PRO A 193 22.82 -6.59 -17.16
N LYS A 194 22.45 -6.70 -18.44
CA LYS A 194 21.16 -7.23 -18.91
C LYS A 194 21.37 -8.58 -19.61
N VAL A 195 20.60 -9.59 -19.22
CA VAL A 195 20.63 -10.93 -19.83
C VAL A 195 19.25 -11.31 -20.31
N ASN A 196 19.11 -11.55 -21.61
CA ASN A 196 17.92 -12.16 -22.18
C ASN A 196 18.04 -13.69 -22.07
N LEU A 197 17.18 -14.31 -21.27
CA LEU A 197 17.17 -15.75 -21.02
C LEU A 197 16.61 -16.56 -22.18
N ASP A 198 16.04 -15.91 -23.20
CA ASP A 198 15.67 -16.59 -24.44
C ASP A 198 16.87 -16.80 -25.39
N ASP A 199 18.01 -16.17 -25.09
CA ASP A 199 19.24 -16.34 -25.87
C ASP A 199 19.88 -17.71 -25.58
N LYS A 200 20.41 -18.36 -26.63
CA LYS A 200 21.06 -19.68 -26.51
C LYS A 200 22.29 -19.69 -25.59
N ASP A 201 22.93 -18.54 -25.42
CA ASP A 201 24.14 -18.34 -24.63
C ASP A 201 23.87 -17.61 -23.30
N ALA A 202 22.61 -17.49 -22.85
CA ALA A 202 22.23 -16.72 -21.67
C ALA A 202 22.99 -17.13 -20.39
N ILE A 203 23.10 -18.43 -20.12
CA ILE A 203 23.84 -18.95 -18.95
C ILE A 203 25.34 -18.70 -19.06
N GLN A 204 25.91 -18.77 -20.27
CA GLN A 204 27.31 -18.44 -20.50
C GLN A 204 27.56 -16.95 -20.22
N LYS A 205 26.73 -16.05 -20.77
CA LYS A 205 26.77 -14.61 -20.49
C LYS A 205 26.66 -14.31 -19.00
N LEU A 206 25.70 -14.93 -18.31
CA LEU A 206 25.53 -14.80 -16.86
C LEU A 206 26.81 -15.17 -16.09
N ASN A 207 27.38 -16.34 -16.41
CA ASN A 207 28.60 -16.82 -15.76
C ASN A 207 29.80 -15.90 -16.03
N ASP A 208 29.92 -15.37 -17.26
CA ASP A 208 30.97 -14.41 -17.61
C ASP A 208 30.81 -13.11 -16.82
N TYR A 209 29.61 -12.55 -16.69
CA TYR A 209 29.38 -11.36 -15.85
C TYR A 209 29.73 -11.61 -14.37
N LEU A 210 29.30 -12.72 -13.80
CA LEU A 210 29.61 -13.08 -12.41
C LEU A 210 31.12 -13.28 -12.17
N ARG A 211 31.84 -13.81 -13.17
CA ARG A 211 33.31 -13.99 -13.08
C ARG A 211 34.07 -12.68 -13.25
N VAL A 212 33.70 -11.89 -14.25
CA VAL A 212 34.51 -10.75 -14.75
C VAL A 212 34.18 -9.45 -14.03
N LEU A 213 32.89 -9.18 -13.79
CA LEU A 213 32.39 -7.92 -13.25
C LEU A 213 31.88 -8.01 -11.81
N LYS A 214 31.35 -9.17 -11.39
CA LYS A 214 30.75 -9.37 -10.05
C LYS A 214 29.71 -8.27 -9.70
N PRO A 215 28.70 -8.06 -10.56
CA PRO A 215 27.79 -6.93 -10.42
C PRO A 215 26.89 -7.08 -9.19
N VAL A 216 26.45 -5.95 -8.61
CA VAL A 216 25.52 -5.95 -7.46
C VAL A 216 24.11 -6.43 -7.84
N ALA A 217 23.72 -6.27 -9.10
CA ALA A 217 22.45 -6.73 -9.66
C ALA A 217 22.64 -7.15 -11.12
N ILE A 218 21.76 -8.02 -11.61
CA ILE A 218 21.62 -8.35 -13.03
C ILE A 218 20.14 -8.28 -13.41
N GLU A 219 19.85 -7.59 -14.50
CA GLU A 219 18.52 -7.51 -15.10
C GLU A 219 18.30 -8.71 -16.03
N PHE A 220 17.21 -9.43 -15.80
CA PHE A 220 16.83 -10.57 -16.61
C PHE A 220 15.54 -10.29 -17.38
N LYS A 221 15.48 -10.85 -18.59
CA LYS A 221 14.30 -10.86 -19.43
C LYS A 221 14.02 -12.28 -19.92
N PHE A 222 12.76 -12.66 -19.98
CA PHE A 222 12.30 -13.89 -20.65
C PHE A 222 10.88 -13.67 -21.17
N ALA A 223 10.61 -14.08 -22.40
CA ALA A 223 9.34 -13.77 -23.07
C ALA A 223 8.20 -14.72 -22.69
N TYR A 224 8.51 -15.96 -22.31
CA TYR A 224 7.52 -17.01 -22.08
C TYR A 224 7.76 -17.75 -20.77
N ASP A 225 6.72 -17.95 -19.96
CA ASP A 225 6.81 -18.69 -18.68
C ASP A 225 7.18 -20.18 -18.85
N THR A 226 7.13 -20.70 -20.09
CA THR A 226 7.67 -22.03 -20.43
C THR A 226 9.20 -22.08 -20.43
N ASN A 227 9.90 -20.94 -20.37
CA ASN A 227 11.36 -20.90 -20.29
C ASN A 227 11.81 -21.40 -18.91
N PRO A 228 12.60 -22.48 -18.82
CA PRO A 228 13.01 -23.05 -17.53
C PRO A 228 14.18 -22.31 -16.87
N LEU A 229 14.92 -21.48 -17.62
CA LEU A 229 16.15 -20.83 -17.14
C LEU A 229 15.95 -19.89 -15.94
N PRO A 230 14.83 -19.16 -15.76
CA PRO A 230 14.62 -18.33 -14.57
C PRO A 230 14.79 -19.09 -13.24
N TYR A 231 14.37 -20.36 -13.18
CA TYR A 231 14.56 -21.21 -12.00
C TYR A 231 16.01 -21.61 -11.77
N GLU A 232 16.79 -21.76 -12.85
CA GLU A 232 18.23 -22.01 -12.77
C GLU A 232 18.99 -20.76 -12.34
N VAL A 233 18.63 -19.60 -12.92
CA VAL A 233 19.16 -18.28 -12.56
C VAL A 233 19.00 -18.03 -11.06
N LYS A 234 17.82 -18.31 -10.49
CA LYS A 234 17.60 -18.22 -9.03
C LYS A 234 18.65 -18.97 -8.22
N LYS A 235 18.99 -20.19 -8.64
CA LYS A 235 20.00 -21.04 -7.96
C LYS A 235 21.40 -20.49 -8.16
N ILE A 236 21.74 -20.06 -9.38
CA ILE A 236 23.07 -19.51 -9.71
C ILE A 236 23.34 -18.21 -8.94
N MET A 237 22.33 -17.35 -8.85
CA MET A 237 22.42 -15.99 -8.29
C MET A 237 22.37 -15.96 -6.76
N ALA A 238 21.85 -17.01 -6.11
CA ALA A 238 21.67 -17.06 -4.67
C ALA A 238 22.93 -16.64 -3.88
N GLY A 239 22.81 -15.57 -3.11
CA GLY A 239 23.88 -15.01 -2.27
C GLY A 239 25.00 -14.29 -3.03
N LYS A 240 24.91 -14.15 -4.36
CA LYS A 240 25.96 -13.53 -5.19
C LYS A 240 25.60 -12.13 -5.67
N SER A 241 24.36 -11.93 -6.10
CA SER A 241 23.92 -10.68 -6.75
C SER A 241 22.39 -10.60 -6.76
N HIS A 242 21.83 -9.40 -6.87
CA HIS A 242 20.40 -9.18 -6.97
C HIS A 242 19.83 -9.62 -8.33
N ILE A 243 18.62 -10.15 -8.30
CA ILE A 243 17.83 -10.49 -9.48
C ILE A 243 16.85 -9.35 -9.72
N TRP A 244 17.00 -8.67 -10.86
CA TRP A 244 16.09 -7.63 -11.32
C TRP A 244 15.19 -8.19 -12.42
N TYR A 245 13.87 -8.06 -12.23
CA TYR A 245 12.87 -8.30 -13.28
C TYR A 245 12.04 -7.04 -13.54
N ASN A 246 11.50 -6.97 -14.74
CA ASN A 246 10.65 -5.88 -15.19
C ASN A 246 9.19 -6.38 -15.32
N THR A 247 8.22 -5.64 -14.79
CA THR A 247 6.78 -5.95 -14.85
C THR A 247 6.03 -5.02 -15.79
N LEU A 248 6.70 -4.50 -16.81
CA LEU A 248 6.17 -3.42 -17.66
C LEU A 248 5.13 -3.95 -18.68
N TRP A 249 5.42 -5.10 -19.27
CA TRP A 249 4.52 -5.81 -20.19
C TRP A 249 4.94 -7.28 -20.32
N ASP A 250 4.03 -8.07 -20.88
CA ASP A 250 4.05 -9.54 -20.95
C ASP A 250 5.42 -10.18 -21.28
N THR A 251 6.13 -9.70 -22.31
CA THR A 251 7.39 -10.31 -22.77
C THR A 251 8.62 -9.97 -21.93
N HIS A 252 8.49 -9.15 -20.89
CA HIS A 252 9.62 -8.83 -20.01
C HIS A 252 9.88 -9.91 -18.96
N ALA A 253 8.84 -10.58 -18.49
CA ALA A 253 8.94 -11.62 -17.46
C ALA A 253 7.85 -12.69 -17.63
N GLY A 254 7.70 -13.26 -18.82
CA GLY A 254 6.83 -14.41 -19.07
C GLY A 254 5.34 -14.21 -18.79
N GLY A 255 4.82 -12.99 -18.89
CA GLY A 255 3.43 -12.65 -18.57
C GLY A 255 3.19 -12.25 -17.11
N HIS A 256 4.23 -12.21 -16.27
CA HIS A 256 4.16 -11.76 -14.88
C HIS A 256 4.37 -10.24 -14.77
N ASP A 257 3.54 -9.47 -15.48
CA ASP A 257 3.63 -8.02 -15.59
C ASP A 257 2.67 -7.27 -14.65
N ASP A 258 2.58 -5.95 -14.81
CA ASP A 258 1.74 -5.07 -14.03
C ASP A 258 0.25 -5.34 -14.23
N ASP A 259 -0.18 -5.72 -15.43
CA ASP A 259 -1.59 -6.02 -15.70
C ASP A 259 -1.97 -7.40 -15.12
N CYS A 260 -1.07 -8.38 -15.19
CA CYS A 260 -1.17 -9.62 -14.42
C CYS A 260 -1.27 -9.35 -12.92
N SER A 261 -0.45 -8.42 -12.40
CA SER A 261 -0.43 -8.04 -10.98
C SER A 261 -1.67 -7.26 -10.53
N LEU A 262 -2.32 -6.54 -11.44
CA LEU A 262 -3.63 -5.93 -11.18
C LEU A 262 -4.71 -6.99 -11.03
N LEU A 263 -4.68 -8.03 -11.86
CA LEU A 263 -5.62 -9.15 -11.76
C LEU A 263 -5.34 -10.01 -10.51
N ASN A 264 -4.07 -10.27 -10.22
CA ASN A 264 -3.64 -11.00 -9.03
C ASN A 264 -2.17 -10.69 -8.71
N LYS A 265 -1.95 -9.95 -7.61
CA LYS A 265 -0.62 -9.51 -7.18
C LYS A 265 0.36 -10.66 -6.95
N ASP A 266 -0.12 -11.81 -6.47
CA ASP A 266 0.73 -12.98 -6.23
C ASP A 266 1.10 -13.75 -7.49
N LYS A 267 0.25 -13.72 -8.53
CA LYS A 267 0.58 -14.30 -9.84
C LYS A 267 1.56 -13.44 -10.64
N GLY A 268 1.54 -12.12 -10.47
CA GLY A 268 2.52 -11.22 -11.09
C GLY A 268 3.74 -11.00 -10.19
N TYR A 269 3.71 -9.93 -9.39
CA TYR A 269 4.79 -9.58 -8.45
C TYR A 269 5.22 -10.74 -7.56
N GLY A 270 4.25 -11.47 -7.00
CA GLY A 270 4.54 -12.50 -6.02
C GLY A 270 5.28 -13.69 -6.59
N TYR A 271 4.95 -14.09 -7.80
CA TYR A 271 5.61 -15.16 -8.53
C TYR A 271 7.08 -14.80 -8.79
N LEU A 272 7.35 -13.60 -9.29
CA LEU A 272 8.72 -13.14 -9.52
C LEU A 272 9.56 -13.17 -8.23
N ILE A 273 8.99 -12.70 -7.12
CA ILE A 273 9.68 -12.68 -5.81
C ILE A 273 9.88 -14.09 -5.26
N ASN A 274 8.79 -14.86 -5.10
CA ASN A 274 8.79 -16.12 -4.37
C ASN A 274 9.39 -17.25 -5.21
N ASN A 275 8.99 -17.34 -6.47
CA ASN A 275 9.32 -18.47 -7.33
C ASN A 275 10.65 -18.22 -8.04
N LEU A 276 10.89 -17.00 -8.52
CA LEU A 276 12.10 -16.67 -9.28
C LEU A 276 13.19 -15.94 -8.48
N GLY A 277 12.91 -15.55 -7.23
CA GLY A 277 13.90 -14.93 -6.34
C GLY A 277 14.21 -13.46 -6.66
N ALA A 278 13.28 -12.76 -7.32
CA ALA A 278 13.43 -11.33 -7.61
C ALA A 278 13.63 -10.54 -6.30
N THR A 279 14.63 -9.67 -6.31
CA THR A 279 14.92 -8.74 -5.21
C THR A 279 14.92 -7.28 -5.68
N ILE A 280 14.76 -7.05 -6.97
CA ILE A 280 14.44 -5.75 -7.56
C ILE A 280 13.34 -5.94 -8.58
N LEU A 281 12.28 -5.14 -8.50
CA LEU A 281 11.20 -5.14 -9.49
C LEU A 281 11.03 -3.74 -10.08
N GLN A 282 11.14 -3.64 -11.40
CA GLN A 282 10.83 -2.42 -12.14
C GLN A 282 9.39 -2.45 -12.64
N THR A 283 8.62 -1.42 -12.34
CA THR A 283 7.17 -1.35 -12.60
C THR A 283 6.76 0.03 -13.12
N ASP A 284 5.65 0.09 -13.87
CA ASP A 284 4.93 1.31 -14.22
C ASP A 284 3.88 1.71 -13.17
N ARG A 285 3.74 0.92 -12.08
CA ARG A 285 2.79 1.11 -10.98
C ARG A 285 3.49 1.07 -9.61
N PRO A 286 4.50 1.93 -9.36
CA PRO A 286 5.33 1.86 -8.15
C PRO A 286 4.53 1.91 -6.85
N ALA A 287 3.50 2.76 -6.74
CA ALA A 287 2.66 2.84 -5.55
C ALA A 287 1.94 1.52 -5.24
N TYR A 288 1.43 0.84 -6.27
CA TYR A 288 0.70 -0.42 -6.15
C TYR A 288 1.62 -1.58 -5.74
N LEU A 289 2.85 -1.62 -6.28
CA LEU A 289 3.86 -2.58 -5.85
C LEU A 289 4.35 -2.30 -4.42
N ILE A 290 4.58 -1.04 -4.05
CA ILE A 290 4.97 -0.67 -2.68
C ILE A 290 3.90 -1.11 -1.67
N ASP A 291 2.63 -0.89 -1.99
CA ASP A 291 1.50 -1.34 -1.18
C ASP A 291 1.49 -2.86 -1.01
N TYR A 292 1.63 -3.61 -2.12
CA TYR A 292 1.75 -5.06 -2.08
C TYR A 292 2.89 -5.53 -1.17
N LEU A 293 4.08 -4.96 -1.32
CA LEU A 293 5.25 -5.35 -0.54
C LEU A 293 5.06 -5.04 0.95
N LYS A 294 4.43 -3.91 1.32
CA LYS A 294 4.13 -3.58 2.73
C LYS A 294 3.28 -4.66 3.41
N HIS A 295 2.33 -5.24 2.68
CA HIS A 295 1.42 -6.26 3.21
C HIS A 295 2.05 -7.67 3.15
N LYS A 296 2.76 -8.00 2.06
CA LYS A 296 3.40 -9.31 1.87
C LYS A 296 4.62 -9.56 2.77
N SER A 297 5.31 -8.50 3.21
CA SER A 297 6.55 -8.60 4.01
C SER A 297 6.36 -9.22 5.39
N LYS A 298 5.13 -9.48 5.85
CA LYS A 298 4.88 -10.03 7.17
C LYS A 298 4.89 -11.56 7.09
N VAL A 299 6.02 -12.17 7.45
CA VAL A 299 6.06 -13.61 7.78
C VAL A 299 5.11 -13.81 8.97
N MET A 300 3.95 -14.39 8.70
CA MET A 300 2.94 -14.70 9.71
C MET A 300 3.28 -16.05 10.35
N ASP A 301 3.43 -16.08 11.68
CA ASP A 301 3.53 -17.35 12.41
C ASP A 301 2.12 -17.88 12.71
N CYS A 302 1.67 -18.84 11.90
CA CYS A 302 0.37 -19.49 12.05
C CYS A 302 0.41 -20.80 12.86
N ASN A 303 1.56 -21.16 13.45
CA ASN A 303 1.69 -22.35 14.31
C ASN A 303 1.14 -22.07 15.72
N ARG A 304 -0.18 -21.87 15.81
CA ARG A 304 -0.92 -21.55 17.05
C ARG A 304 -2.07 -22.53 17.25
N ASP A 305 -2.64 -22.53 18.45
CA ASP A 305 -3.88 -23.25 18.72
C ASP A 305 -5.08 -22.44 18.20
N TRP A 306 -5.76 -22.97 17.18
CA TRP A 306 -6.91 -22.35 16.53
C TRP A 306 -8.25 -22.96 16.94
N THR A 307 -8.27 -23.80 17.99
CA THR A 307 -9.51 -24.44 18.46
C THR A 307 -10.61 -23.45 18.87
N TYR A 308 -10.23 -22.23 19.29
CA TYR A 308 -11.17 -21.17 19.63
C TYR A 308 -12.05 -20.72 18.47
N LEU A 309 -11.61 -20.91 17.21
CA LEU A 309 -12.42 -20.59 16.03
C LEU A 309 -13.71 -21.40 15.97
N GLN A 310 -13.73 -22.57 16.63
CA GLN A 310 -14.93 -23.38 16.78
C GLN A 310 -15.61 -23.16 18.14
N SER A 311 -14.85 -23.18 19.25
CA SER A 311 -15.44 -23.18 20.59
C SER A 311 -15.95 -21.81 21.05
N GLU A 312 -15.47 -20.72 20.45
CA GLU A 312 -15.81 -19.35 20.84
C GLU A 312 -16.53 -18.58 19.72
N ASN A 313 -16.96 -19.26 18.66
CA ASN A 313 -17.76 -18.65 17.61
C ASN A 313 -19.19 -18.39 18.11
N GLU A 314 -19.60 -17.14 18.09
CA GLU A 314 -20.90 -16.67 18.56
C GLU A 314 -22.01 -16.83 17.49
N PHE A 315 -21.65 -17.23 16.27
CA PHE A 315 -22.59 -17.36 15.15
C PHE A 315 -22.55 -18.74 14.52
N GLN A 316 -23.73 -19.31 14.27
CA GLN A 316 -23.89 -20.53 13.48
C GLN A 316 -24.71 -20.22 12.23
N ALA A 317 -24.07 -20.33 11.06
CA ALA A 317 -24.75 -20.05 9.80
C ALA A 317 -25.82 -21.11 9.49
N PRO A 318 -27.06 -20.70 9.15
CA PRO A 318 -28.08 -21.62 8.65
C PRO A 318 -27.73 -22.13 7.25
N SER A 319 -28.26 -23.31 6.89
CA SER A 319 -28.24 -23.78 5.51
C SER A 319 -29.30 -23.03 4.69
N VAL A 320 -28.91 -22.56 3.49
CA VAL A 320 -29.77 -21.79 2.58
C VAL A 320 -29.73 -22.36 1.16
N PRO A 321 -30.79 -22.14 0.36
CA PRO A 321 -30.93 -22.82 -0.93
C PRO A 321 -29.96 -22.32 -2.01
N HIS A 322 -29.56 -21.04 -2.00
CA HIS A 322 -28.94 -20.39 -3.16
C HIS A 322 -27.42 -20.27 -3.13
N PHE A 323 -26.81 -20.33 -1.95
CA PHE A 323 -25.37 -20.29 -1.76
C PHE A 323 -25.02 -21.11 -0.51
N THR A 324 -23.73 -21.30 -0.26
CA THR A 324 -23.23 -22.04 0.91
C THR A 324 -22.31 -21.13 1.71
N VAL A 325 -22.43 -21.15 3.03
CA VAL A 325 -21.44 -20.53 3.92
C VAL A 325 -20.36 -21.57 4.21
N GLU A 326 -19.14 -21.34 3.73
CA GLU A 326 -18.00 -22.26 3.93
C GLU A 326 -17.31 -21.99 5.27
N GLU A 327 -17.11 -20.72 5.62
CA GLU A 327 -16.47 -20.30 6.87
C GLU A 327 -17.29 -19.15 7.48
N CYS A 328 -17.48 -19.16 8.79
CA CYS A 328 -18.05 -18.04 9.52
C CYS A 328 -17.43 -17.92 10.90
N PHE A 329 -17.26 -16.70 11.39
CA PHE A 329 -16.77 -16.44 12.72
C PHE A 329 -17.30 -15.10 13.23
N LEU A 330 -17.91 -15.11 14.42
CA LEU A 330 -18.34 -13.92 15.13
C LEU A 330 -17.80 -13.98 16.55
N LYS A 331 -17.14 -12.92 17.00
CA LYS A 331 -16.59 -12.85 18.36
C LYS A 331 -16.47 -11.42 18.87
N GLY A 332 -17.09 -11.15 20.02
CA GLY A 332 -16.88 -9.90 20.74
C GLY A 332 -15.50 -9.85 21.38
N LYS A 333 -14.87 -8.68 21.41
CA LYS A 333 -13.57 -8.45 22.05
C LYS A 333 -13.59 -8.67 23.55
N GLN A 334 -14.75 -8.53 24.19
CA GLN A 334 -14.97 -8.77 25.62
C GLN A 334 -15.87 -9.98 25.89
N SER A 335 -17.05 -10.00 25.29
CA SER A 335 -18.06 -11.04 25.47
C SER A 335 -19.14 -10.95 24.39
N SER A 336 -19.90 -12.03 24.19
CA SER A 336 -21.06 -12.04 23.29
C SER A 336 -22.17 -11.03 23.69
N GLN A 337 -22.35 -10.76 24.99
CA GLN A 337 -23.34 -9.80 25.49
C GLN A 337 -22.97 -8.34 25.21
N THR A 338 -21.71 -8.07 24.89
CA THR A 338 -21.19 -6.73 24.58
C THR A 338 -20.71 -6.59 23.14
N ASN A 339 -20.75 -7.66 22.36
CA ASN A 339 -20.38 -7.65 20.95
C ASN A 339 -21.24 -6.63 20.19
N GLU A 340 -20.59 -5.72 19.47
CA GLU A 340 -21.24 -4.71 18.63
C GLU A 340 -21.30 -5.15 17.15
N ASP A 341 -20.58 -6.21 16.77
CA ASP A 341 -20.65 -6.84 15.45
C ASP A 341 -21.78 -7.87 15.37
N GLY A 342 -22.32 -8.04 14.16
CA GLY A 342 -23.41 -8.96 13.90
C GLY A 342 -23.39 -9.52 12.49
N MET A 343 -24.04 -10.67 12.33
CA MET A 343 -24.12 -11.39 11.07
C MET A 343 -25.52 -11.93 10.84
N ILE A 344 -25.95 -11.97 9.59
CA ILE A 344 -27.21 -12.60 9.20
C ILE A 344 -27.08 -13.28 7.85
N VAL A 345 -27.72 -14.46 7.75
CA VAL A 345 -27.85 -15.21 6.51
C VAL A 345 -29.32 -15.55 6.33
N THR A 346 -29.90 -15.10 5.22
CA THR A 346 -31.27 -15.39 4.78
C THR A 346 -31.19 -16.18 3.46
N PRO A 347 -32.31 -16.69 2.92
CA PRO A 347 -32.27 -17.41 1.65
C PRO A 347 -31.62 -16.64 0.50
N TYR A 348 -31.69 -15.31 0.50
CA TYR A 348 -31.22 -14.47 -0.62
C TYR A 348 -30.11 -13.49 -0.24
N PHE A 349 -29.82 -13.30 1.05
CA PHE A 349 -28.86 -12.31 1.53
C PHE A 349 -27.92 -12.90 2.56
N ALA A 350 -26.70 -12.40 2.58
CA ALA A 350 -25.73 -12.65 3.64
C ALA A 350 -25.06 -11.32 3.98
N ALA A 351 -24.96 -10.98 5.27
CA ALA A 351 -24.47 -9.68 5.68
C ALA A 351 -23.63 -9.75 6.95
N VAL A 352 -22.66 -8.84 7.01
CA VAL A 352 -21.91 -8.47 8.21
C VAL A 352 -22.24 -7.01 8.53
N ILE A 353 -22.59 -6.74 9.79
CA ILE A 353 -22.89 -5.40 10.30
C ILE A 353 -21.96 -5.12 11.47
N ASP A 354 -21.20 -4.04 11.38
CA ASP A 354 -20.26 -3.58 12.42
C ASP A 354 -20.90 -2.40 13.17
N GLY A 355 -21.20 -2.60 14.44
CA GLY A 355 -21.70 -1.55 15.32
C GLY A 355 -20.57 -0.65 15.78
N ALA A 356 -20.60 0.63 15.37
CA ALA A 356 -19.52 1.56 15.69
C ALA A 356 -19.37 1.75 17.20
N THR A 357 -18.13 1.62 17.70
CA THR A 357 -17.82 1.82 19.12
C THR A 357 -18.27 3.21 19.58
N ALA A 358 -19.20 3.27 20.53
CA ALA A 358 -19.78 4.52 21.05
C ALA A 358 -18.70 5.54 21.49
N LYS A 359 -18.90 6.82 21.12
CA LYS A 359 -18.06 7.96 21.56
C LYS A 359 -18.76 8.83 22.62
N SER A 360 -19.82 8.29 23.21
CA SER A 360 -20.60 8.91 24.28
C SER A 360 -20.94 7.88 25.35
N THR A 361 -21.38 8.34 26.51
CA THR A 361 -21.88 7.48 27.60
C THR A 361 -23.35 7.12 27.44
N PHE A 362 -23.98 7.52 26.33
CA PHE A 362 -25.38 7.24 26.07
C PHE A 362 -25.60 5.73 25.91
N THR A 363 -26.60 5.20 26.61
CA THR A 363 -27.07 3.81 26.47
C THR A 363 -28.59 3.80 26.49
N TYR A 364 -29.18 2.81 25.86
CA TYR A 364 -30.62 2.57 25.89
C TYR A 364 -30.87 1.10 26.20
N ASP A 365 -31.73 0.83 27.19
CA ASP A 365 -31.98 -0.52 27.72
C ASP A 365 -30.69 -1.31 28.06
N GLY A 366 -29.69 -0.61 28.60
CA GLY A 366 -28.40 -1.18 28.97
C GLY A 366 -27.48 -1.51 27.79
N LYS A 367 -27.87 -1.19 26.55
CA LYS A 367 -27.06 -1.41 25.34
C LYS A 367 -26.40 -0.12 24.85
N LYS A 368 -25.22 -0.27 24.26
CA LYS A 368 -24.52 0.81 23.56
C LYS A 368 -25.15 1.10 22.20
N THR A 369 -24.90 2.29 21.69
CA THR A 369 -25.46 2.78 20.43
C THR A 369 -25.05 1.96 19.21
N GLY A 370 -23.81 1.46 19.15
CA GLY A 370 -23.33 0.57 18.09
C GLY A 370 -24.08 -0.75 18.05
N ARG A 371 -24.24 -1.40 19.21
CA ARG A 371 -25.02 -2.64 19.33
C ARG A 371 -26.49 -2.47 18.92
N LEU A 372 -27.12 -1.36 19.32
CA LEU A 372 -28.51 -1.07 18.94
C LEU A 372 -28.65 -0.88 17.42
N ALA A 373 -27.74 -0.13 16.79
CA ALA A 373 -27.73 0.02 15.32
C ALA A 373 -27.56 -1.33 14.61
N MET A 374 -26.61 -2.15 15.09
CA MET A 374 -26.38 -3.47 14.53
C MET A 374 -27.62 -4.36 14.63
N GLU A 375 -28.24 -4.46 15.81
CA GLU A 375 -29.43 -5.30 16.02
C GLU A 375 -30.60 -4.85 15.12
N LEU A 376 -30.86 -3.54 15.04
CA LEU A 376 -31.90 -2.97 14.17
C LEU A 376 -31.63 -3.20 12.69
N ALA A 377 -30.37 -3.10 12.26
CA ALA A 377 -29.98 -3.38 10.87
C ALA A 377 -30.17 -4.87 10.52
N LEU A 378 -29.80 -5.79 11.41
CA LEU A 378 -30.06 -7.22 11.21
C LEU A 378 -31.56 -7.53 11.14
N GLU A 379 -32.38 -6.87 11.97
CA GLU A 379 -33.84 -6.97 11.89
C GLU A 379 -34.37 -6.50 10.53
N ALA A 380 -33.90 -5.36 10.01
CA ALA A 380 -34.31 -4.87 8.70
C ALA A 380 -33.93 -5.85 7.57
N ILE A 381 -32.71 -6.40 7.60
CA ILE A 381 -32.20 -7.32 6.58
C ILE A 381 -32.97 -8.64 6.57
N ARG A 382 -33.45 -9.10 7.73
CA ARG A 382 -34.23 -10.34 7.86
C ARG A 382 -35.47 -10.34 6.95
N ASP A 383 -36.09 -9.17 6.79
CA ASP A 383 -37.35 -8.98 6.07
C ASP A 383 -37.15 -8.37 4.66
N PHE A 384 -35.94 -8.43 4.11
CA PHE A 384 -35.68 -7.93 2.76
C PHE A 384 -36.48 -8.70 1.70
N PRO A 385 -37.18 -7.98 0.79
CA PRO A 385 -37.68 -8.56 -0.45
C PRO A 385 -36.52 -9.13 -1.26
N LYS A 386 -36.73 -10.29 -1.88
CA LYS A 386 -35.74 -10.98 -2.71
C LYS A 386 -35.06 -10.04 -3.72
N ASP A 387 -35.84 -9.20 -4.39
CA ASP A 387 -35.45 -8.36 -5.51
C ASP A 387 -35.12 -6.92 -5.11
N ILE A 388 -34.99 -6.61 -3.82
CA ILE A 388 -34.57 -5.27 -3.39
C ILE A 388 -33.21 -4.91 -4.01
N ASP A 389 -33.06 -3.65 -4.42
CA ASP A 389 -31.79 -3.10 -4.87
C ASP A 389 -31.03 -2.43 -3.71
N ALA A 390 -29.79 -2.01 -3.97
CA ALA A 390 -28.95 -1.38 -2.95
C ALA A 390 -29.60 -0.15 -2.30
N ALA A 391 -30.25 0.70 -3.10
CA ALA A 391 -30.89 1.92 -2.61
C ALA A 391 -32.07 1.60 -1.69
N GLY A 392 -32.93 0.66 -2.10
CA GLY A 392 -34.05 0.20 -1.27
C GLY A 392 -33.57 -0.48 0.02
N ALA A 393 -32.52 -1.30 -0.06
CA ALA A 393 -31.97 -2.00 1.10
C ALA A 393 -31.43 -1.03 2.15
N ILE A 394 -30.65 -0.03 1.71
CA ILE A 394 -30.11 0.99 2.59
C ILE A 394 -31.22 1.86 3.18
N SER A 395 -32.21 2.26 2.37
CA SER A 395 -33.38 3.01 2.86
C SER A 395 -34.10 2.26 3.97
N ARG A 396 -34.35 0.96 3.80
CA ARG A 396 -35.04 0.13 4.80
C ARG A 396 -34.26 0.00 6.12
N ILE A 397 -32.95 -0.19 6.06
CA ILE A 397 -32.12 -0.23 7.27
C ILE A 397 -32.16 1.13 7.98
N THR A 398 -31.99 2.21 7.22
CA THR A 398 -32.06 3.58 7.76
C THR A 398 -33.42 3.87 8.38
N GLU A 399 -34.52 3.53 7.70
CA GLU A 399 -35.89 3.71 8.19
C GLU A 399 -36.14 2.92 9.48
N LYS A 400 -35.68 1.66 9.56
CA LYS A 400 -35.82 0.85 10.79
C LYS A 400 -35.16 1.50 12.01
N ILE A 401 -33.99 2.11 11.85
CA ILE A 401 -33.32 2.87 12.92
C ILE A 401 -34.08 4.19 13.20
N HIS A 402 -34.55 4.87 12.16
CA HIS A 402 -35.30 6.10 12.28
C HIS A 402 -36.62 5.92 13.05
N ASP A 403 -37.39 4.89 12.71
CA ASP A 403 -38.66 4.55 13.34
C ASP A 403 -38.45 4.23 14.81
N PHE A 404 -37.37 3.51 15.15
CA PHE A 404 -36.98 3.31 16.54
C PHE A 404 -36.79 4.63 17.28
N TYR A 405 -36.13 5.62 16.67
CA TYR A 405 -35.98 6.94 17.30
C TYR A 405 -37.30 7.66 17.50
N VAL A 406 -38.25 7.54 16.56
CA VAL A 406 -39.58 8.14 16.66
C VAL A 406 -40.39 7.48 17.76
N GLU A 407 -40.49 6.15 17.74
CA GLU A 407 -41.26 5.35 18.70
C GLU A 407 -40.81 5.57 20.15
N HIS A 408 -39.52 5.81 20.36
CA HIS A 408 -38.93 5.99 21.69
C HIS A 408 -38.67 7.47 22.04
N ASN A 409 -39.16 8.42 21.23
CA ASN A 409 -38.99 9.87 21.44
C ASN A 409 -37.52 10.33 21.53
N LEU A 410 -36.61 9.71 20.79
CA LEU A 410 -35.17 10.02 20.76
C LEU A 410 -34.78 10.95 19.59
N LEU A 411 -35.65 11.09 18.58
CA LEU A 411 -35.27 11.71 17.30
C LEU A 411 -34.73 13.15 17.43
N ASP A 412 -35.37 13.99 18.24
CA ASP A 412 -34.94 15.39 18.39
C ASP A 412 -33.60 15.51 19.14
N GLU A 413 -33.37 14.68 20.15
CA GLU A 413 -32.09 14.62 20.87
C GLU A 413 -30.96 14.18 19.93
N LEU A 414 -31.16 13.09 19.18
CA LEU A 414 -30.14 12.52 18.30
C LEU A 414 -29.89 13.36 17.03
N LYS A 415 -30.84 14.20 16.64
CA LYS A 415 -30.63 15.28 15.65
C LYS A 415 -29.71 16.36 16.21
N ALA A 416 -29.97 16.82 17.44
CA ALA A 416 -29.20 17.89 18.07
C ALA A 416 -27.78 17.43 18.48
N GLU A 417 -27.62 16.16 18.83
CA GLU A 417 -26.36 15.58 19.29
C GLU A 417 -25.94 14.36 18.44
N PRO A 418 -25.36 14.58 17.24
CA PRO A 418 -24.97 13.49 16.35
C PRO A 418 -24.05 12.43 16.97
N GLY A 419 -23.20 12.81 17.95
CA GLY A 419 -22.33 11.88 18.67
C GLY A 419 -23.05 10.85 19.55
N LYS A 420 -24.36 10.97 19.74
CA LYS A 420 -25.22 10.00 20.44
C LYS A 420 -25.98 9.07 19.49
N ARG A 421 -25.94 9.30 18.18
CA ARG A 421 -26.67 8.47 17.21
C ARG A 421 -26.23 7.02 17.30
N PHE A 422 -27.18 6.14 17.00
CA PHE A 422 -26.86 4.73 16.77
C PHE A 422 -26.14 4.69 15.43
N THR A 423 -25.05 3.96 15.34
CA THR A 423 -24.22 3.96 14.14
C THR A 423 -23.72 2.56 13.89
N ALA A 424 -23.95 2.06 12.68
CA ALA A 424 -23.33 0.84 12.19
C ALA A 424 -22.83 1.02 10.76
N ASN A 425 -21.82 0.25 10.41
CA ASN A 425 -21.37 0.02 9.05
C ASN A 425 -21.90 -1.35 8.60
N GLY A 426 -21.84 -1.65 7.31
CA GLY A 426 -22.23 -2.98 6.86
C GLY A 426 -21.80 -3.32 5.45
N VAL A 427 -21.71 -4.63 5.22
CA VAL A 427 -21.47 -5.20 3.91
C VAL A 427 -22.46 -6.35 3.67
N ILE A 428 -23.18 -6.29 2.55
CA ILE A 428 -24.34 -7.12 2.27
C ILE A 428 -24.18 -7.75 0.89
N TYR A 429 -24.15 -9.08 0.82
CA TYR A 429 -24.27 -9.84 -0.42
C TYR A 429 -25.75 -10.08 -0.75
N SER A 430 -26.14 -9.78 -1.99
CA SER A 430 -27.44 -10.08 -2.58
C SER A 430 -27.31 -11.11 -3.69
N TYR A 431 -27.86 -12.31 -3.46
CA TYR A 431 -27.86 -13.37 -4.47
C TYR A 431 -28.66 -12.98 -5.71
N ALA A 432 -29.88 -12.44 -5.51
CA ALA A 432 -30.79 -12.16 -6.61
C ALA A 432 -30.30 -11.03 -7.53
N ARG A 433 -29.55 -10.07 -6.97
CA ARG A 433 -28.91 -9.00 -7.74
C ARG A 433 -27.50 -9.35 -8.22
N ASN A 434 -26.89 -10.41 -7.66
CA ASN A 434 -25.50 -10.78 -7.89
C ASN A 434 -24.55 -9.60 -7.56
N GLU A 435 -24.79 -8.97 -6.40
CA GLU A 435 -24.09 -7.76 -5.97
C GLU A 435 -23.63 -7.86 -4.52
N VAL A 436 -22.59 -7.10 -4.17
CA VAL A 436 -22.21 -6.78 -2.80
C VAL A 436 -22.33 -5.27 -2.58
N TRP A 437 -23.01 -4.88 -1.51
CA TRP A 437 -23.23 -3.49 -1.13
C TRP A 437 -22.45 -3.19 0.14
N GLN A 438 -21.56 -2.19 0.09
CA GLN A 438 -20.68 -1.83 1.20
C GLN A 438 -20.95 -0.39 1.63
N VAL A 439 -21.28 -0.22 2.91
CA VAL A 439 -21.59 1.04 3.58
C VAL A 439 -20.63 1.18 4.77
N GLY A 440 -19.79 2.21 4.76
CA GLY A 440 -18.75 2.38 5.78
C GLY A 440 -17.56 1.44 5.57
N ASP A 441 -16.79 1.20 6.64
CA ASP A 441 -15.45 0.57 6.65
C ASP A 441 -15.46 -0.96 6.90
N CYS A 442 -16.61 -1.62 6.72
CA CYS A 442 -16.62 -3.08 6.57
C CYS A 442 -15.79 -3.49 5.34
N GLN A 443 -15.26 -4.70 5.33
CA GLN A 443 -14.36 -5.21 4.30
C GLN A 443 -15.04 -6.29 3.44
N CYS A 444 -14.63 -6.43 2.18
CA CYS A 444 -15.01 -7.57 1.35
C CYS A 444 -13.95 -8.03 0.37
N ILE A 445 -14.04 -9.30 -0.02
CA ILE A 445 -13.33 -9.90 -1.15
C ILE A 445 -14.37 -10.48 -2.11
N ILE A 446 -14.25 -10.20 -3.40
CA ILE A 446 -15.13 -10.70 -4.47
C ILE A 446 -14.24 -11.20 -5.60
N GLY A 447 -14.03 -12.51 -5.69
CA GLY A 447 -12.99 -13.07 -6.57
C GLY A 447 -11.61 -12.48 -6.24
N ASN A 448 -11.07 -11.63 -7.13
CA ASN A 448 -9.78 -10.95 -6.94
C ASN A 448 -9.90 -9.51 -6.42
N LEU A 449 -11.12 -8.96 -6.32
CA LEU A 449 -11.34 -7.62 -5.79
C LEU A 449 -11.28 -7.67 -4.27
N TYR A 450 -10.46 -6.82 -3.65
CA TYR A 450 -10.46 -6.54 -2.22
C TYR A 450 -10.87 -5.08 -1.99
N SER A 451 -11.78 -4.83 -1.06
CA SER A 451 -12.19 -3.50 -0.64
C SER A 451 -12.27 -3.42 0.88
N SER A 452 -11.42 -2.58 1.51
CA SER A 452 -11.52 -2.26 2.94
C SER A 452 -12.36 -1.02 3.24
N ASN A 453 -12.62 -0.18 2.24
CA ASN A 453 -13.34 1.10 2.34
C ASN A 453 -12.94 1.97 3.56
N GLU A 454 -11.65 1.97 3.90
CA GLU A 454 -11.11 2.72 5.03
C GLU A 454 -11.40 4.23 4.89
N LYS A 455 -11.84 4.83 6.00
CA LYS A 455 -12.14 6.26 6.08
C LYS A 455 -10.83 7.05 6.19
N GLU A 456 -10.56 7.94 5.23
CA GLU A 456 -9.35 8.81 5.22
C GLU A 456 -9.14 9.50 6.58
N ILE A 457 -10.24 9.94 7.21
CA ILE A 457 -10.20 10.63 8.50
C ILE A 457 -9.71 9.74 9.64
N ASP A 458 -10.05 8.45 9.64
CA ASP A 458 -9.61 7.51 10.67
C ASP A 458 -8.13 7.20 10.53
N ALA A 459 -7.61 7.13 9.30
CA ALA A 459 -6.18 7.00 9.06
C ALA A 459 -5.39 8.21 9.58
N ILE A 460 -5.92 9.43 9.40
CA ILE A 460 -5.31 10.66 9.94
C ILE A 460 -5.31 10.60 11.48
N MET A 461 -6.43 10.25 12.11
CA MET A 461 -6.55 10.16 13.56
C MET A 461 -5.68 9.03 14.15
N ALA A 462 -5.60 7.89 13.49
CA ALA A 462 -4.75 6.78 13.91
C ALA A 462 -3.26 7.16 13.89
N ASN A 463 -2.81 7.89 12.85
CA ASN A 463 -1.46 8.42 12.81
C ASN A 463 -1.21 9.47 13.89
N ALA A 464 -2.16 10.37 14.13
CA ALA A 464 -2.04 11.37 15.20
C ALA A 464 -1.93 10.71 16.59
N ARG A 465 -2.79 9.73 16.89
CA ARG A 465 -2.70 8.91 18.11
C ARG A 465 -1.34 8.24 18.24
N ALA A 466 -0.86 7.59 17.17
CA ALA A 466 0.43 6.89 17.19
C ALA A 466 1.59 7.84 17.52
N VAL A 467 1.63 9.04 16.92
CA VAL A 467 2.66 10.05 17.19
C VAL A 467 2.64 10.49 18.65
N VAL A 468 1.46 10.78 19.21
CA VAL A 468 1.33 11.18 20.62
C VAL A 468 1.82 10.07 21.56
N ASN A 469 1.50 8.82 21.25
CA ASN A 469 1.98 7.68 22.03
C ASN A 469 3.50 7.50 21.93
N GLU A 470 4.12 7.68 20.75
CA GLU A 470 5.59 7.67 20.64
C GLU A 470 6.24 8.80 21.43
N VAL A 471 5.65 9.99 21.46
CA VAL A 471 6.12 11.11 22.29
C VAL A 471 6.03 10.76 23.78
N ALA A 472 4.95 10.10 24.22
CA ALA A 472 4.82 9.64 25.60
C ALA A 472 5.90 8.61 25.97
N LEU A 473 6.22 7.67 25.07
CA LEU A 473 7.32 6.70 25.26
C LEU A 473 8.68 7.41 25.39
N LEU A 474 8.95 8.41 24.54
CA LEU A 474 10.16 9.24 24.67
C LEU A 474 10.20 10.04 25.98
N GLY A 475 9.04 10.40 26.51
CA GLY A 475 8.86 11.05 27.81
C GLY A 475 9.00 10.12 29.02
N GLY A 476 9.26 8.82 28.81
CA GLY A 476 9.49 7.84 29.87
C GLY A 476 8.31 6.93 30.19
N ALA A 477 7.20 7.02 29.46
CA ALA A 477 6.12 6.04 29.57
C ALA A 477 6.59 4.66 29.04
N THR A 478 6.07 3.58 29.60
CA THR A 478 6.25 2.22 29.09
C THR A 478 5.06 1.80 28.22
N LEU A 479 5.23 0.77 27.39
CA LEU A 479 4.11 0.18 26.63
C LEU A 479 2.96 -0.25 27.54
N LYS A 480 3.28 -0.77 28.73
CA LYS A 480 2.29 -1.19 29.73
C LYS A 480 1.51 -0.01 30.33
N ASP A 481 2.15 1.16 30.45
CA ASP A 481 1.46 2.37 30.87
C ASP A 481 0.45 2.78 29.79
N LEU A 482 0.85 2.72 28.52
CA LEU A 482 -0.03 3.04 27.38
C LEU A 482 -1.21 2.07 27.23
N GLU A 483 -1.03 0.78 27.56
CA GLU A 483 -2.13 -0.21 27.60
C GLU A 483 -3.19 0.14 28.64
N SER A 484 -2.78 0.78 29.74
CA SER A 484 -3.68 1.18 30.83
C SER A 484 -4.27 2.57 30.59
N HIS A 485 -3.51 3.46 29.95
CA HIS A 485 -3.89 4.84 29.69
C HIS A 485 -3.21 5.31 28.41
N ASP A 486 -4.01 5.49 27.36
CA ASP A 486 -3.55 5.83 26.00
C ASP A 486 -3.68 7.34 25.75
N PRO A 487 -2.61 8.15 25.94
CA PRO A 487 -2.67 9.60 25.80
C PRO A 487 -2.97 10.02 24.35
N GLY A 488 -2.56 9.20 23.37
CA GLY A 488 -2.90 9.43 21.97
C GLY A 488 -4.38 9.27 21.70
N ARG A 489 -5.03 8.28 22.33
CA ARG A 489 -6.48 8.12 22.26
C ARG A 489 -7.19 9.32 22.90
N GLU A 490 -6.75 9.76 24.07
CA GLU A 490 -7.32 10.95 24.74
C GLU A 490 -7.18 12.20 23.88
N PHE A 491 -6.04 12.38 23.22
CA PHE A 491 -5.79 13.49 22.32
C PHE A 491 -6.78 13.53 21.13
N ILE A 492 -7.06 12.39 20.51
CA ILE A 492 -7.97 12.34 19.34
C ILE A 492 -9.45 12.26 19.74
N TYR A 493 -9.77 11.92 20.99
CA TYR A 493 -11.15 11.64 21.42
C TYR A 493 -12.14 12.78 21.14
N PRO A 494 -11.82 14.08 21.40
CA PRO A 494 -12.74 15.18 21.09
C PRO A 494 -13.05 15.30 19.59
N PHE A 495 -12.10 14.91 18.73
CA PHE A 495 -12.32 14.90 17.29
C PHE A 495 -13.25 13.76 16.88
N LEU A 496 -13.04 12.55 17.42
CA LEU A 496 -13.89 11.38 17.16
C LEU A 496 -15.36 11.64 17.51
N GLN A 497 -15.62 12.42 18.57
CA GLN A 497 -16.99 12.83 18.93
C GLN A 497 -17.62 13.75 17.88
N LYS A 498 -16.83 14.67 17.30
CA LYS A 498 -17.29 15.59 16.26
C LYS A 498 -17.39 14.96 14.87
N GLN A 499 -16.70 13.84 14.65
CA GLN A 499 -16.72 13.11 13.39
C GLN A 499 -18.13 12.65 12.99
N ALA A 500 -19.05 12.49 13.95
CA ALA A 500 -20.46 12.22 13.67
C ALA A 500 -21.16 13.30 12.82
N LEU A 501 -20.63 14.52 12.75
CA LEU A 501 -21.12 15.57 11.82
C LEU A 501 -20.83 15.27 10.35
N LEU A 502 -19.86 14.39 10.08
CA LEU A 502 -19.46 13.99 8.73
C LEU A 502 -20.25 12.76 8.24
N GLN A 503 -20.92 12.04 9.15
CA GLN A 503 -21.78 10.90 8.83
C GLN A 503 -22.97 11.36 8.00
N ASN A 504 -23.21 10.70 6.87
CA ASN A 504 -24.37 10.95 6.00
C ASN A 504 -24.54 12.44 5.63
N CYS A 505 -23.43 13.20 5.61
CA CYS A 505 -23.46 14.66 5.55
C CYS A 505 -24.01 15.15 4.19
N PRO A 506 -25.19 15.79 4.12
CA PRO A 506 -25.90 16.07 2.87
C PRO A 506 -25.21 17.08 1.95
N VAL A 507 -24.12 17.70 2.41
CA VAL A 507 -23.34 18.67 1.65
C VAL A 507 -22.53 17.95 0.57
N GLU A 508 -22.92 18.15 -0.69
CA GLU A 508 -22.22 17.59 -1.84
C GLU A 508 -20.77 18.07 -1.92
N GLY A 509 -19.84 17.14 -2.14
CA GLY A 509 -18.42 17.43 -2.28
C GLY A 509 -17.67 17.62 -0.96
N GLN A 510 -18.31 17.43 0.19
CA GLN A 510 -17.61 17.40 1.47
C GLN A 510 -16.62 16.22 1.49
N ARG A 511 -15.32 16.54 1.45
CA ARG A 511 -14.23 15.57 1.25
C ARG A 511 -14.23 14.43 2.27
N PHE A 512 -14.50 14.75 3.53
CA PHE A 512 -14.41 13.78 4.63
C PHE A 512 -15.76 13.19 5.04
N ALA A 513 -16.82 13.42 4.27
CA ALA A 513 -18.12 12.79 4.53
C ALA A 513 -18.06 11.29 4.20
N PHE A 514 -18.75 10.48 5.00
CA PHE A 514 -18.79 9.03 4.81
C PHE A 514 -20.18 8.47 5.16
N PRO A 515 -20.58 7.34 4.54
CA PRO A 515 -21.89 6.76 4.73
C PRO A 515 -21.90 5.80 5.93
N VAL A 516 -22.99 5.80 6.69
CA VAL A 516 -23.24 4.88 7.81
C VAL A 516 -24.74 4.58 7.93
N PHE A 517 -25.11 3.53 8.65
CA PHE A 517 -26.47 3.34 9.13
C PHE A 517 -26.65 4.07 10.46
N ASP A 518 -27.25 5.27 10.44
CA ASP A 518 -27.49 6.07 11.65
C ASP A 518 -28.93 6.56 11.86
N GLY A 519 -29.87 6.10 11.02
CA GLY A 519 -31.26 6.58 11.01
C GLY A 519 -31.48 7.86 10.19
N PHE A 520 -30.47 8.33 9.46
CA PHE A 520 -30.55 9.46 8.54
C PHE A 520 -30.20 9.07 7.09
N PRO A 521 -30.65 9.85 6.09
CA PRO A 521 -30.49 9.48 4.68
C PRO A 521 -29.02 9.30 4.26
N VAL A 522 -28.72 8.15 3.67
CA VAL A 522 -27.39 7.82 3.14
C VAL A 522 -27.25 8.33 1.70
N GLN A 523 -26.12 8.92 1.37
CA GLN A 523 -25.83 9.30 -0.01
C GLN A 523 -25.31 8.12 -0.81
N MET A 524 -26.12 7.62 -1.75
CA MET A 524 -25.80 6.45 -2.57
C MET A 524 -24.50 6.58 -3.38
N LYS A 525 -24.05 7.79 -3.72
CA LYS A 525 -22.75 8.01 -4.38
C LYS A 525 -21.53 7.63 -3.52
N GLN A 526 -21.72 7.48 -2.21
CA GLN A 526 -20.68 7.06 -1.27
C GLN A 526 -20.77 5.57 -0.93
N VAL A 527 -21.83 4.88 -1.38
CA VAL A 527 -22.02 3.44 -1.19
C VAL A 527 -21.31 2.71 -2.32
N ASN A 528 -20.46 1.76 -1.98
CA ASN A 528 -19.85 0.92 -3.00
C ASN A 528 -20.82 -0.22 -3.35
N ILE A 529 -21.11 -0.36 -4.64
CA ILE A 529 -21.91 -1.45 -5.19
C ILE A 529 -21.01 -2.22 -6.14
N PHE A 530 -20.72 -3.45 -5.79
CA PHE A 530 -19.85 -4.32 -6.58
C PHE A 530 -20.68 -5.41 -7.25
N SER A 531 -20.52 -5.57 -8.57
CA SER A 531 -21.01 -6.75 -9.27
C SER A 531 -20.17 -7.96 -8.86
N VAL A 532 -20.83 -9.08 -8.54
CA VAL A 532 -20.15 -10.34 -8.21
C VAL A 532 -19.71 -11.07 -9.48
N GLY A 533 -20.50 -11.00 -10.55
CA GLY A 533 -20.19 -11.63 -11.83
C GLY A 533 -20.02 -13.14 -11.68
N ASP A 534 -18.96 -13.66 -12.32
CA ASP A 534 -18.61 -15.08 -12.33
C ASP A 534 -17.67 -15.48 -11.17
N ALA A 535 -17.52 -14.62 -10.15
CA ALA A 535 -16.77 -15.01 -8.96
C ALA A 535 -17.41 -16.28 -8.34
N GLU A 536 -16.59 -17.20 -7.86
CA GLU A 536 -17.07 -18.42 -7.16
C GLU A 536 -17.29 -18.18 -5.66
N GLU A 537 -16.62 -17.16 -5.11
CA GLU A 537 -16.61 -16.87 -3.68
C GLU A 537 -16.70 -15.37 -3.38
N VAL A 538 -17.36 -15.06 -2.26
CA VAL A 538 -17.42 -13.73 -1.65
C VAL A 538 -17.06 -13.85 -0.17
N VAL A 539 -16.16 -12.99 0.31
CA VAL A 539 -15.85 -12.84 1.73
C VAL A 539 -16.35 -11.49 2.22
N LEU A 540 -17.03 -11.47 3.35
CA LEU A 540 -17.58 -10.29 4.02
C LEU A 540 -17.01 -10.21 5.43
N SER A 541 -16.64 -9.02 5.90
CA SER A 541 -16.05 -8.85 7.23
C SER A 541 -16.31 -7.46 7.83
N SER A 542 -16.26 -7.35 9.15
CA SER A 542 -16.12 -6.07 9.85
C SER A 542 -14.70 -5.51 9.72
N ASP A 543 -14.46 -4.32 10.27
CA ASP A 543 -13.13 -3.68 10.35
C ASP A 543 -12.24 -4.26 11.47
N GLY A 544 -12.73 -5.28 12.19
CA GLY A 544 -12.01 -5.98 13.26
C GLY A 544 -10.78 -6.78 12.83
N TYR A 545 -10.53 -6.89 11.53
CA TYR A 545 -9.32 -7.47 10.96
C TYR A 545 -8.43 -6.38 10.36
N PRO A 546 -7.15 -6.28 10.76
CA PRO A 546 -6.20 -5.35 10.16
C PRO A 546 -6.00 -5.54 8.64
N HIS A 547 -6.29 -6.74 8.14
CA HIS A 547 -6.37 -7.06 6.73
C HIS A 547 -7.25 -8.31 6.58
N LEU A 548 -8.21 -8.28 5.67
CA LEU A 548 -9.02 -9.44 5.33
C LEU A 548 -8.30 -10.32 4.29
N TYR A 549 -8.18 -11.61 4.58
CA TYR A 549 -7.71 -12.63 3.64
C TYR A 549 -8.86 -13.52 3.18
N SER A 550 -8.62 -14.28 2.11
CA SER A 550 -9.62 -15.18 1.50
C SER A 550 -10.05 -16.33 2.42
N THR A 551 -9.27 -16.64 3.46
CA THR A 551 -9.63 -17.63 4.48
C THR A 551 -9.71 -17.00 5.86
N LEU A 552 -10.56 -17.58 6.72
CA LEU A 552 -10.66 -17.17 8.12
C LEU A 552 -9.32 -17.38 8.84
N HIS A 553 -8.65 -18.50 8.56
CA HIS A 553 -7.38 -18.86 9.18
C HIS A 553 -6.28 -17.83 8.91
N GLU A 554 -6.11 -17.37 7.66
CA GLU A 554 -5.12 -16.35 7.33
C GLU A 554 -5.46 -15.00 7.97
N SER A 555 -6.74 -14.62 7.98
CA SER A 555 -7.21 -13.38 8.61
C SER A 555 -6.94 -13.36 10.11
N GLU A 556 -7.25 -14.45 10.83
CA GLU A 556 -6.98 -14.60 12.25
C GLU A 556 -5.48 -14.74 12.54
N CYS A 557 -4.72 -15.42 11.68
CA CYS A 557 -3.27 -15.50 11.81
C CYS A 557 -2.59 -14.12 11.70
N TYR A 558 -3.02 -13.30 10.75
CA TYR A 558 -2.48 -11.95 10.58
C TYR A 558 -2.84 -11.05 11.76
N LEU A 559 -4.11 -11.09 12.21
CA LEU A 559 -4.54 -10.39 13.41
C LEU A 559 -3.69 -10.80 14.61
N ALA A 560 -3.52 -12.09 14.86
CA ALA A 560 -2.80 -12.59 16.02
C ALA A 560 -1.32 -12.18 16.00
N ASP A 561 -0.69 -12.09 14.83
CA ASP A 561 0.66 -11.57 14.66
C ASP A 561 0.76 -10.06 15.00
N ILE A 562 -0.23 -9.28 14.57
CA ILE A 562 -0.33 -7.84 14.92
C ILE A 562 -0.52 -7.67 16.42
N LEU A 563 -1.46 -8.39 17.03
CA LEU A 563 -1.77 -8.24 18.45
C LEU A 563 -0.58 -8.62 19.35
N GLU A 564 0.24 -9.58 18.94
CA GLU A 564 1.43 -9.99 19.68
C GLU A 564 2.56 -8.95 19.57
N LYS A 565 2.80 -8.40 18.38
CA LYS A 565 3.93 -7.51 18.10
C LYS A 565 3.63 -6.03 18.35
N ASP A 566 2.36 -5.65 18.23
CA ASP A 566 1.87 -4.27 18.35
C ASP A 566 0.45 -4.25 18.94
N PRO A 567 0.27 -4.68 20.21
CA PRO A 567 -1.06 -4.73 20.85
C PRO A 567 -1.74 -3.35 20.93
N LEU A 568 -0.96 -2.27 20.94
CA LEU A 568 -1.48 -0.90 20.92
C LEU A 568 -1.94 -0.45 19.53
N CYS A 569 -1.67 -1.21 18.47
CA CYS A 569 -2.03 -0.86 17.09
C CYS A 569 -1.56 0.56 16.74
N MET A 570 -0.26 0.86 16.94
CA MET A 570 0.32 2.18 16.71
C MET A 570 1.53 2.17 15.75
N ARG A 571 2.02 0.99 15.35
CA ARG A 571 3.20 0.82 14.48
C ARG A 571 2.90 -0.04 13.25
N LEU A 572 2.48 -1.29 13.44
CA LEU A 572 2.31 -2.31 12.39
C LEU A 572 0.96 -2.23 11.70
N TYR A 573 -0.08 -1.90 12.46
CA TYR A 573 -1.41 -1.54 12.00
C TYR A 573 -1.86 -0.37 12.85
N LYS A 574 -1.96 0.82 12.26
CA LYS A 574 -2.33 2.03 13.02
C LYS A 574 -3.83 2.15 13.05
N SER A 575 -4.40 1.96 14.23
CA SER A 575 -5.83 2.16 14.46
C SER A 575 -6.06 3.33 15.41
N THR A 576 -7.29 3.85 15.40
CA THR A 576 -7.70 4.87 16.36
C THR A 576 -7.74 4.30 17.79
N LYS A 577 -7.71 2.97 17.97
CA LYS A 577 -7.71 2.27 19.26
C LYS A 577 -6.72 1.09 19.23
N GLY A 578 -6.25 0.67 20.40
CA GLY A 578 -5.49 -0.57 20.59
C GLY A 578 -6.25 -1.56 21.46
N VAL A 579 -5.62 -2.68 21.79
CA VAL A 579 -6.15 -3.66 22.76
C VAL A 579 -6.22 -2.99 24.14
N GLN A 580 -7.41 -3.00 24.74
CA GLN A 580 -7.61 -2.55 26.11
C GLN A 580 -7.51 -3.74 27.08
N LYS A 581 -7.16 -3.44 28.33
CA LYS A 581 -7.10 -4.45 29.40
C LYS A 581 -8.42 -5.22 29.51
N GLY A 582 -8.34 -6.55 29.37
CA GLY A 582 -9.49 -7.45 29.44
C GLY A 582 -10.13 -7.77 28.08
N ASN A 583 -9.70 -7.10 27.01
CA ASN A 583 -10.13 -7.44 25.65
C ASN A 583 -9.19 -8.47 25.03
N CYS A 584 -9.74 -9.40 24.24
CA CYS A 584 -8.96 -10.35 23.45
C CYS A 584 -8.48 -9.79 22.09
N SER A 585 -8.97 -8.60 21.70
CA SER A 585 -8.63 -7.92 20.44
C SER A 585 -8.81 -6.39 20.59
N PHE A 586 -8.32 -5.62 19.62
CA PHE A 586 -8.56 -4.18 19.55
C PHE A 586 -10.00 -3.86 19.13
N ASP A 587 -10.65 -4.80 18.43
CA ASP A 587 -12.06 -4.71 18.05
C ASP A 587 -12.83 -6.03 18.04
N ASP A 588 -14.16 -5.92 17.95
CA ASP A 588 -15.07 -7.03 17.69
C ASP A 588 -14.83 -7.56 16.27
N ARG A 589 -15.19 -8.82 16.00
CA ARG A 589 -14.90 -9.45 14.71
C ARG A 589 -16.08 -10.21 14.17
N ALA A 590 -16.37 -9.99 12.90
CA ALA A 590 -17.28 -10.78 12.09
C ALA A 590 -16.62 -11.12 10.75
N TYR A 591 -16.68 -12.39 10.37
CA TYR A 591 -16.13 -12.93 9.12
C TYR A 591 -17.12 -13.91 8.51
N LEU A 592 -17.39 -13.78 7.22
CA LEU A 592 -18.26 -14.70 6.47
C LEU A 592 -17.68 -14.98 5.09
N ARG A 593 -17.45 -16.26 4.77
CA ARG A 593 -17.08 -16.71 3.43
C ARG A 593 -18.23 -17.50 2.81
N ILE A 594 -18.66 -17.02 1.66
CA ILE A 594 -19.81 -17.51 0.90
C ILE A 594 -19.30 -18.09 -0.40
N LYS A 595 -19.80 -19.27 -0.76
CA LYS A 595 -19.62 -19.89 -2.05
C LYS A 595 -20.92 -19.93 -2.82
N MET A 596 -20.89 -19.40 -4.04
CA MET A 596 -22.04 -19.39 -4.93
C MET A 596 -22.22 -20.77 -5.57
N LYS A 597 -23.48 -21.18 -5.79
CA LYS A 597 -23.83 -22.49 -6.36
C LYS A 597 -23.93 -22.49 -7.87
#